data_AF-A0A5C7AD05-F1
#
_entry.id   AF-A0A5C7AD05-F1
#
_cell.length_a   1.000
_cell.length_b   1.000
_cell.length_c   1.000
_cell.angle_alpha   90.00
_cell.angle_beta   90.00
_cell.angle_gamma   90.00
#
_symmetry.space_group_name_H-M   'P 1'
#
loop_
_entity.id
_entity.type
_entity.pdbx_description
1 polymer ?
#
loop_
_entity_poly.entity_id
_entity_poly.type
_entity_poly.pdbx_seq_one_letter_code
_entity_poly.pdbx_strand_id
1 'polypeptide(L)'
;MDLINNDFMPLINSLDSKSIKEREVIVNEIKYQMEHILRHFIRCNWGTHYNTVFKSLIKPYLDNPQTLEVVLKSEMIKDKNTVVGRTGVKIFPKLMNYLKRVDSPNIQEYLKQEFNL
;
A
#
# COMPACT_ATOMS: atom_id res chain seq x y z
N MET A 1 6.61 -18.74 8.95
CA MET A 1 5.26 -18.39 8.46
C MET A 1 5.42 -18.06 6.99
N ASP A 2 5.15 -19.03 6.11
CA ASP A 2 5.29 -18.83 4.66
C ASP A 2 4.12 -17.98 4.15
N LEU A 3 4.39 -16.69 4.00
CA LEU A 3 3.46 -15.68 3.45
C LEU A 3 3.58 -15.57 1.92
N ILE A 4 3.98 -16.65 1.26
CA ILE A 4 4.10 -16.75 -0.21
C ILE A 4 2.72 -16.82 -0.87
N ASN A 5 1.67 -17.18 -0.12
CA ASN A 5 0.29 -16.99 -0.57
C ASN A 5 -0.16 -15.59 -0.18
N ASN A 6 -0.72 -14.85 -1.14
CA ASN A 6 -1.28 -13.50 -1.04
C ASN A 6 -2.45 -13.34 -0.02
N ASP A 7 -2.46 -14.12 1.04
CA ASP A 7 -3.42 -14.11 2.13
C ASP A 7 -2.83 -13.35 3.33
N PHE A 8 -3.23 -12.09 3.45
CA PHE A 8 -2.84 -11.21 4.54
C PHE A 8 -3.77 -11.30 5.75
N MET A 9 -4.82 -12.13 5.71
CA MET A 9 -5.78 -12.26 6.82
C MET A 9 -5.10 -12.72 8.12
N PRO A 10 -4.12 -13.65 8.13
CA PRO A 10 -3.41 -14.02 9.36
C PRO A 10 -2.67 -12.86 10.02
N LEU A 11 -2.06 -11.98 9.22
CA LEU A 11 -1.39 -10.75 9.70
C LEU A 11 -2.39 -9.79 10.32
N ILE A 12 -3.53 -9.57 9.65
CA ILE A 12 -4.59 -8.67 10.12
C ILE A 12 -5.18 -9.19 11.44
N ASN A 13 -5.53 -10.47 11.52
CA ASN A 13 -6.09 -11.07 12.72
C ASN A 13 -5.10 -11.04 13.92
N SER A 14 -3.79 -11.01 13.63
CA SER A 14 -2.76 -10.91 14.67
C SER A 14 -2.64 -9.51 15.27
N LEU A 15 -3.11 -8.46 14.59
CA LEU A 15 -3.09 -7.09 15.11
C LEU A 15 -4.07 -6.85 16.27
N ASP A 16 -5.19 -7.58 16.29
CA ASP A 16 -6.31 -7.33 17.23
C ASP A 16 -6.18 -8.07 18.57
N SER A 17 -5.18 -8.94 18.75
CA SER A 17 -5.15 -9.92 19.86
C SER A 17 -3.86 -9.96 20.70
N LYS A 18 -2.97 -8.97 20.59
CA LYS A 18 -1.59 -9.11 21.10
C LYS A 18 -1.06 -7.95 21.96
N SER A 19 -0.04 -8.26 22.77
CA SER A 19 0.67 -7.30 23.63
C SER A 19 1.44 -6.25 22.81
N ILE A 20 1.82 -5.12 23.44
CA ILE A 20 2.50 -3.99 22.76
C ILE A 20 3.76 -4.44 21.99
N LYS A 21 4.60 -5.29 22.60
CA LYS A 21 5.85 -5.77 21.98
C LYS A 21 5.60 -6.65 20.76
N GLU A 22 4.59 -7.52 20.82
CA GLU A 22 4.24 -8.36 19.68
C GLU A 22 3.64 -7.54 18.53
N ARG A 23 2.90 -6.47 18.86
CA ARG A 23 2.38 -5.54 17.86
C ARG A 23 3.50 -4.82 17.12
N GLU A 24 4.57 -4.40 17.81
CA GLU A 24 5.73 -3.77 17.15
C GLU A 24 6.40 -4.72 16.14
N VAL A 25 6.56 -5.99 16.49
CA VAL A 25 7.11 -7.01 15.57
C VAL A 25 6.23 -7.15 14.33
N ILE A 26 4.91 -7.22 14.51
CA ILE A 26 3.95 -7.32 13.40
C ILE A 26 3.99 -6.07 12.52
N VAL A 27 4.04 -4.88 13.11
CA VAL A 27 4.12 -3.61 12.36
C VAL A 27 5.41 -3.55 11.53
N ASN A 28 6.54 -3.98 12.10
CA ASN A 28 7.80 -4.02 11.36
C ASN A 28 7.73 -5.01 10.19
N GLU A 29 7.09 -6.17 10.39
CA GLU A 29 6.86 -7.13 9.31
C GLU A 29 5.97 -6.55 8.20
N ILE A 30 4.88 -5.85 8.57
CA ILE A 30 4.00 -5.19 7.60
C ILE A 30 4.78 -4.14 6.79
N LYS A 31 5.62 -3.34 7.45
CA LYS A 31 6.45 -2.33 6.76
C LYS A 31 7.47 -2.99 5.84
N TYR A 32 8.10 -4.08 6.28
CA TYR A 32 9.04 -4.85 5.46
C TYR A 32 8.37 -5.43 4.20
N GLN A 33 7.14 -5.93 4.34
CA GLN A 33 6.36 -6.49 3.22
C GLN A 33 5.54 -5.47 2.43
N MET A 34 5.65 -4.17 2.73
CA MET A 34 4.75 -3.15 2.18
C MET A 34 4.73 -3.11 0.66
N GLU A 35 5.89 -3.34 0.01
CA GLU A 35 5.94 -3.46 -1.45
C GLU A 35 5.02 -4.57 -1.97
N HIS A 36 5.11 -5.77 -1.38
CA HIS A 36 4.30 -6.91 -1.77
C HIS A 36 2.81 -6.67 -1.50
N ILE A 37 2.48 -6.07 -0.35
CA ILE A 37 1.11 -5.69 0.02
C ILE A 37 0.51 -4.73 -1.02
N LEU A 38 1.27 -3.70 -1.42
CA LEU A 38 0.83 -2.75 -2.45
C LEU A 38 0.62 -3.41 -3.81
N ARG A 39 1.55 -4.28 -4.23
CA ARG A 39 1.42 -5.04 -5.49
C ARG A 39 0.15 -5.88 -5.49
N HIS A 40 -0.12 -6.61 -4.40
CA HIS A 40 -1.35 -7.38 -4.26
C HIS A 40 -2.59 -6.49 -4.31
N PHE A 41 -2.60 -5.40 -3.54
CA PHE A 41 -3.72 -4.45 -3.50
C PHE A 41 -4.09 -3.91 -4.89
N ILE A 42 -3.09 -3.58 -5.71
CA ILE A 42 -3.29 -3.06 -7.08
C ILE A 42 -3.90 -4.12 -8.01
N ARG A 43 -3.54 -5.39 -7.83
CA ARG A 43 -4.05 -6.52 -8.63
C ARG A 43 -5.35 -7.12 -8.13
N CYS A 44 -5.74 -6.83 -6.89
CA CYS A 44 -6.86 -7.49 -6.26
C CYS A 44 -8.19 -7.01 -6.86
N ASN A 45 -8.92 -7.93 -7.48
CA ASN A 45 -10.25 -7.66 -8.04
C ASN A 45 -11.38 -7.91 -7.03
N TRP A 46 -11.09 -8.49 -5.86
CA TRP A 46 -12.11 -8.83 -4.88
C TRP A 46 -12.41 -7.66 -3.95
N GLY A 47 -13.59 -7.06 -4.15
CA GLY A 47 -14.02 -5.81 -3.55
C GLY A 47 -13.84 -5.69 -2.03
N THR A 48 -14.22 -6.73 -1.30
CA THR A 48 -14.11 -6.73 0.18
C THR A 48 -12.66 -6.87 0.63
N HIS A 49 -11.89 -7.74 -0.03
CA HIS A 49 -10.52 -8.04 0.36
C HIS A 49 -9.58 -6.85 0.18
N TYR A 50 -9.60 -6.19 -0.99
CA TYR A 50 -8.70 -5.05 -1.21
C TYR A 50 -9.02 -3.87 -0.26
N ASN A 51 -10.30 -3.67 0.10
CA ASN A 51 -10.71 -2.69 1.11
C ASN A 51 -10.17 -3.03 2.50
N THR A 52 -10.21 -4.30 2.89
CA THR A 52 -9.65 -4.77 4.17
C THR A 52 -8.14 -4.59 4.21
N VAL A 53 -7.42 -5.01 3.17
CA VAL A 53 -5.96 -4.79 3.04
C VAL A 53 -5.63 -3.30 3.12
N PHE A 54 -6.39 -2.45 2.43
CA PHE A 54 -6.18 -1.01 2.50
C PHE A 54 -6.36 -0.46 3.91
N LYS A 55 -7.51 -0.73 4.55
CA LYS A 55 -7.84 -0.16 5.86
C LYS A 55 -6.91 -0.66 6.97
N SER A 56 -6.55 -1.94 6.94
CA SER A 56 -5.82 -2.58 8.03
C SER A 56 -4.30 -2.48 7.87
N LEU A 57 -3.78 -2.42 6.64
CA LEU A 57 -2.34 -2.52 6.38
C LEU A 57 -1.78 -1.27 5.70
N ILE A 58 -2.33 -0.87 4.56
CA ILE A 58 -1.75 0.22 3.75
C ILE A 58 -1.99 1.58 4.41
N LYS A 59 -3.25 1.91 4.71
CA LYS A 59 -3.64 3.20 5.27
C LYS A 59 -2.84 3.57 6.54
N PRO A 60 -2.70 2.68 7.55
CA PRO A 60 -1.99 3.02 8.78
C PRO A 60 -0.46 2.88 8.71
N TYR A 61 0.09 2.06 7.81
CA TYR A 61 1.51 1.68 7.87
C TYR A 61 2.35 2.00 6.63
N LEU A 62 1.74 2.39 5.50
CA LEU A 62 2.50 2.90 4.35
C LEU A 62 3.05 4.28 4.68
N ASP A 63 4.37 4.38 4.81
CA ASP A 63 5.04 5.64 5.16
C ASP A 63 6.29 5.95 4.31
N ASN A 64 6.78 4.99 3.53
CA ASN A 64 8.00 5.12 2.73
C ASN A 64 7.67 5.47 1.26
N PRO A 65 7.93 6.71 0.79
CA PRO A 65 7.68 7.11 -0.59
C PRO A 65 8.43 6.27 -1.62
N GLN A 66 9.67 5.86 -1.33
CA GLN A 66 10.48 5.04 -2.24
C GLN A 66 9.82 3.68 -2.47
N THR A 67 9.23 3.07 -1.44
CA THR A 67 8.47 1.81 -1.59
C THR A 67 7.27 2.00 -2.52
N LEU A 68 6.53 3.10 -2.37
CA LEU A 68 5.41 3.41 -3.25
C LEU A 68 5.88 3.65 -4.70
N GLU A 69 6.95 4.43 -4.88
CA GLU A 69 7.50 4.75 -6.20
C GLU A 69 7.96 3.50 -6.96
N VAL A 70 8.65 2.56 -6.29
CA VAL A 70 9.04 1.27 -6.88
C VAL A 70 7.84 0.50 -7.42
N VAL A 71 6.73 0.49 -6.67
CA VAL A 71 5.50 -0.18 -7.11
C VAL A 71 4.86 0.55 -8.28
N LEU A 72 4.80 1.88 -8.26
CA LEU A 72 4.22 2.68 -9.35
C LEU A 72 5.04 2.64 -10.65
N LYS A 73 6.38 2.46 -10.55
CA LYS A 73 7.27 2.23 -11.69
C LYS A 73 7.14 0.84 -12.30
N SER A 74 6.54 -0.11 -11.58
CA SER A 74 6.41 -1.47 -12.07
C SER A 74 5.38 -1.57 -13.20
N GLU A 75 5.50 -2.61 -14.04
CA GLU A 75 4.59 -2.88 -15.15
C GLU A 75 3.14 -3.22 -14.74
N MET A 76 2.81 -3.08 -13.45
CA MET A 76 1.50 -3.39 -12.89
C MET A 76 0.46 -2.32 -13.25
N ILE A 77 0.89 -1.09 -13.53
CA ILE A 77 0.01 0.00 -13.95
C ILE A 77 -0.12 -0.04 -15.49
N LYS A 78 -1.03 -0.89 -15.97
CA LYS A 78 -1.32 -1.05 -17.42
C LYS A 78 -2.53 -0.26 -17.92
N ASP A 79 -3.18 0.49 -17.04
CA ASP A 79 -4.39 1.23 -17.40
C ASP A 79 -4.05 2.36 -18.38
N LYS A 80 -4.91 2.54 -19.40
CA LYS A 80 -4.77 3.63 -20.37
C LYS A 80 -5.13 4.98 -19.74
N ASN A 81 -5.98 4.98 -18.72
CA ASN A 81 -6.40 6.18 -18.01
C ASN A 81 -5.51 6.42 -16.78
N THR A 82 -4.26 6.79 -17.04
CA THR A 82 -3.28 7.08 -15.98
C THR A 82 -2.91 8.56 -15.96
N VAL A 83 -2.66 9.07 -14.75
CA VAL A 83 -1.95 10.32 -14.54
C VAL A 83 -0.46 9.99 -14.51
N VAL A 84 0.32 10.79 -15.23
CA VAL A 84 1.79 10.67 -15.25
C VAL A 84 2.37 11.71 -14.29
N GLY A 85 3.18 11.24 -13.35
CA GLY A 85 3.88 12.10 -12.40
C GLY A 85 5.13 12.74 -13.00
N ARG A 86 5.73 13.66 -12.24
CA ARG A 86 6.93 14.43 -12.63
C ARG A 86 8.12 13.54 -13.04
N THR A 87 8.30 12.38 -12.40
CA THR A 87 9.37 11.41 -12.65
C THR A 87 8.99 10.36 -13.71
N GLY A 88 7.78 10.45 -14.28
CA GLY A 88 7.27 9.51 -15.28
C GLY A 88 6.53 8.31 -14.70
N VAL A 89 6.38 8.21 -13.38
CA VAL A 89 5.52 7.19 -12.75
C VAL A 89 4.07 7.36 -13.17
N LYS A 90 3.35 6.24 -13.26
CA LYS A 90 1.94 6.24 -13.67
C LYS A 90 1.07 5.80 -12.52
N ILE A 91 -0.11 6.42 -12.42
CA ILE A 91 -1.12 6.04 -11.43
C ILE A 91 -2.52 6.18 -12.03
N PHE A 92 -3.39 5.19 -11.80
CA PHE A 92 -4.79 5.29 -12.20
C PHE A 92 -5.62 6.01 -11.11
N PRO A 93 -6.67 6.78 -11.47
CA PRO A 93 -7.41 7.62 -10.53
C PRO A 93 -7.94 6.91 -9.28
N LYS A 94 -8.38 5.65 -9.42
CA LYS A 94 -8.86 4.87 -8.27
C LYS A 94 -7.75 4.64 -7.24
N LEU A 95 -6.54 4.27 -7.67
CA LEU A 95 -5.39 4.10 -6.76
C LEU A 95 -5.01 5.44 -6.10
N MET A 96 -5.02 6.53 -6.87
CA MET A 96 -4.76 7.88 -6.34
C MET A 96 -5.71 8.23 -5.19
N ASN A 97 -7.01 7.94 -5.35
CA ASN A 97 -8.01 8.20 -4.32
C ASN A 97 -7.79 7.39 -3.03
N TYR A 98 -7.21 6.20 -3.12
CA TYR A 98 -6.80 5.43 -1.94
C TYR A 98 -5.56 6.02 -1.28
N LEU A 99 -4.52 6.36 -2.05
CA LEU A 99 -3.27 6.88 -1.50
C LEU A 99 -3.44 8.24 -0.81
N LYS A 100 -4.36 9.09 -1.30
CA LYS A 100 -4.76 10.35 -0.62
C LYS A 100 -5.38 10.14 0.77
N ARG A 101 -5.78 8.91 1.11
CA ARG A 101 -6.40 8.56 2.40
C ARG A 101 -5.44 7.83 3.34
N VAL A 102 -4.17 7.64 2.94
CA VAL A 102 -3.12 7.06 3.79
C VAL A 102 -2.74 8.07 4.88
N ASP A 103 -2.52 7.58 6.10
CA ASP A 103 -2.31 8.44 7.28
C ASP A 103 -0.90 9.05 7.32
N SER A 104 0.02 8.61 6.46
CA SER A 104 1.39 9.11 6.39
C SER A 104 1.51 10.49 5.72
N PRO A 105 2.09 11.50 6.40
CA PRO A 105 2.40 12.79 5.80
C PRO A 105 3.48 12.70 4.71
N ASN A 106 4.42 11.75 4.83
CA ASN A 106 5.46 11.52 3.83
C ASN A 106 4.87 11.07 2.50
N ILE A 107 3.86 10.18 2.56
CA ILE A 107 3.12 9.75 1.37
C ILE A 107 2.30 10.90 0.81
N GLN A 108 1.61 11.69 1.66
CA GLN A 108 0.86 12.84 1.16
C GLN A 108 1.78 13.84 0.44
N GLU A 109 2.93 14.17 1.02
CA GLU A 109 3.89 15.08 0.41
C GLU A 109 4.45 14.53 -0.90
N TYR A 110 4.79 13.25 -0.96
CA TYR A 110 5.18 12.60 -2.21
C TYR A 110 4.10 12.74 -3.29
N LEU A 111 2.83 12.48 -2.97
CA LEU A 111 1.73 12.60 -3.95
C LEU A 111 1.59 14.04 -4.47
N LYS A 112 1.78 15.05 -3.60
CA LYS A 112 1.74 16.45 -4.00
C LYS A 112 2.89 16.79 -4.95
N GLN A 113 4.11 16.43 -4.58
CA GLN A 113 5.31 16.73 -5.38
C GLN A 113 5.31 16.00 -6.72
N GLU A 114 4.82 14.75 -6.73
CA GLU A 114 4.88 13.89 -7.89
C GLU A 114 3.72 14.16 -8.87
N PHE A 115 2.53 14.50 -8.37
CA PHE A 115 1.32 14.63 -9.18
C PHE A 115 0.62 16.01 -9.10
N ASN A 116 1.25 17.02 -8.48
CA ASN A 116 0.74 18.38 -8.31
C ASN A 116 -0.66 18.43 -7.65
N LEU A 117 -0.77 17.78 -6.49
CA LEU A 117 -2.02 17.64 -5.71
C LEU A 117 -2.11 18.58 -4.51
#